data_AF-A0A3D5KIQ0-F1
#
_entry.id   AF-A0A3D5KIQ0-F1
#
_cell.length_a   1.000
_cell.length_b   1.000
_cell.length_c   1.000
_cell.angle_alpha   90.00
_cell.angle_beta   90.00
_cell.angle_gamma   90.00
#
_symmetry.space_group_name_H-M   'P 1'
#
loop_
_entity.id
_entity.type
_entity.pdbx_description
1 polymer ?
#
loop_
_entity_poly.entity_id
_entity_poly.type
_entity_poly.pdbx_seq_one_letter_code
_entity_poly.pdbx_strand_id
1 'polypeptide(L)' 'MKKKTQILATEDDLLLDLTFHSVPASLLSEFAEKIVKPYYRGNLNAAIQDLLHKTIAEQDFILSHITHIKSAEV' A
#
# COMPACT_ATOMS: atom_id res chain seq x y z
N MET A 1 29.30 18.04 -23.75
CA MET A 1 28.51 16.81 -23.51
C MET A 1 27.59 17.06 -22.32
N LYS A 2 26.31 17.36 -22.56
CA LYS A 2 25.34 17.68 -21.49
C LYS A 2 24.69 16.38 -21.00
N LYS A 3 24.84 16.08 -19.71
CA LYS A 3 24.33 14.88 -19.04
C LYS A 3 22.81 14.80 -19.22
N LYS A 4 22.32 13.70 -19.81
CA LYS A 4 20.89 13.38 -19.88
C LYS A 4 20.46 12.90 -18.49
N THR A 5 19.90 13.79 -17.68
CA THR A 5 19.11 13.36 -16.52
C THR A 5 17.77 12.90 -17.06
N GLN A 6 17.66 11.59 -17.31
CA GLN A 6 16.41 10.95 -17.70
C GLN A 6 15.57 10.84 -16.42
N ILE A 7 14.72 11.84 -16.19
CA ILE A 7 13.70 11.82 -15.11
C ILE A 7 12.38 11.40 -15.77
N LEU A 8 11.59 10.63 -15.02
CA LEU A 8 10.31 9.99 -15.31
C LEU A 8 10.41 8.57 -15.85
N ALA A 9 10.72 7.63 -14.96
CA ALA A 9 10.02 6.35 -14.98
C ALA A 9 8.56 6.64 -14.61
N THR A 10 7.64 6.41 -15.53
CA THR A 10 6.19 6.46 -15.27
C THR A 10 5.82 5.41 -14.21
N GLU A 11 4.80 5.64 -13.39
CA GLU A 11 4.37 4.68 -12.35
C GLU A 11 4.08 3.28 -12.92
N ASP A 12 3.61 3.20 -14.16
CA ASP A 12 3.44 1.95 -14.92
C ASP A 12 4.74 1.14 -15.11
N ASP A 13 5.91 1.79 -15.18
CA ASP A 13 7.22 1.15 -15.35
C ASP A 13 7.76 0.54 -14.04
N LEU A 14 7.08 0.81 -12.91
CA LEU A 14 7.43 0.31 -11.58
C LEU A 14 6.44 -0.74 -11.08
N LEU A 15 5.59 -1.28 -11.97
CA LEU A 15 4.71 -2.40 -11.65
C LEU A 15 5.56 -3.64 -11.37
N LEU A 16 5.65 -4.00 -10.09
CA LEU A 16 6.34 -5.19 -9.62
C LEU A 16 5.34 -6.33 -9.52
N ASP A 17 5.67 -7.48 -10.11
CA ASP A 17 4.94 -8.72 -9.85
C ASP A 17 5.21 -9.17 -8.41
N LEU A 18 4.20 -9.01 -7.56
CA LEU A 18 4.28 -9.32 -6.14
C LEU A 18 3.96 -10.81 -5.92
N THR A 19 4.96 -11.59 -5.53
CA THR A 19 4.76 -12.99 -5.11
C THR A 19 4.72 -13.08 -3.60
N PHE A 20 3.58 -13.51 -3.06
CA PHE A 20 3.44 -13.74 -1.63
C PHE A 20 4.05 -15.08 -1.23
N HIS A 21 5.14 -15.03 -0.48
CA HIS A 21 5.71 -16.22 0.16
C HIS A 21 5.17 -16.37 1.58
N SER A 22 4.86 -17.61 1.98
CA SER A 22 4.42 -17.95 3.34
C SER A 22 3.09 -17.31 3.80
N VAL A 23 2.24 -16.87 2.86
CA VAL A 23 0.88 -16.42 3.19
C VAL A 23 -0.08 -17.63 3.14
N PRO A 24 -0.86 -17.90 4.21
CA PRO A 24 -1.83 -18.98 4.20
C PRO A 24 -2.85 -18.79 3.06
N ALA A 25 -3.08 -19.85 2.27
CA ALA A 25 -4.06 -19.81 1.20
C ALA A 25 -5.47 -19.48 1.73
N SER A 26 -5.80 -19.95 2.94
CA SER A 26 -7.08 -19.63 3.61
C SER A 26 -7.26 -18.13 3.82
N LEU A 27 -6.20 -17.42 4.20
CA LEU A 27 -6.25 -15.97 4.40
C LEU A 27 -6.54 -15.23 3.10
N LEU A 28 -5.88 -15.64 2.01
CA LEU A 28 -6.12 -15.06 0.68
C LEU A 28 -7.51 -15.40 0.15
N SER A 29 -8.00 -16.63 0.36
CA SER A 29 -9.35 -17.03 -0.02
C SER A 29 -10.42 -16.23 0.73
N GLU A 30 -10.28 -16.08 2.05
CA GLU A 30 -11.21 -15.28 2.84
C GLU A 30 -11.16 -13.80 2.46
N PHE A 31 -9.97 -13.25 2.23
CA PHE A 31 -9.82 -11.89 1.73
C PHE A 31 -10.50 -11.73 0.36
N ALA A 32 -10.28 -12.68 -0.55
CA ALA A 32 -10.89 -12.65 -1.87
C ALA A 32 -12.42 -12.70 -1.81
N GLU A 33 -12.99 -13.54 -0.95
CA GLU A 33 -14.45 -13.70 -0.84
C GLU A 33 -15.14 -12.58 -0.07
N LYS A 34 -14.57 -12.18 1.07
CA LYS A 34 -15.20 -11.22 1.99
C LYS A 34 -14.92 -9.77 1.61
N ILE A 35 -13.78 -9.49 0.97
CA ILE A 35 -13.32 -8.12 0.68
C ILE A 35 -13.28 -7.87 -0.82
N VAL A 36 -12.52 -8.67 -1.56
CA VAL A 36 -12.22 -8.38 -2.98
C VAL A 36 -13.47 -8.50 -3.86
N LYS A 37 -14.24 -9.58 -3.74
CA LYS A 37 -15.49 -9.78 -4.51
C LYS A 37 -16.51 -8.65 -4.28
N PRO A 38 -16.95 -8.33 -3.04
CA PRO A 38 -17.99 -7.34 -2.82
C PRO A 38 -17.54 -5.89 -3.06
N TYR A 39 -16.33 -5.51 -2.65
CA TYR A 39 -15.91 -4.10 -2.63
C TYR A 39 -15.03 -3.71 -3.82
N TYR A 40 -14.32 -4.67 -4.41
CA TYR A 40 -13.37 -4.42 -5.51
C TYR A 40 -13.73 -5.17 -6.80
N ARG A 41 -14.96 -5.71 -6.89
CA ARG A 41 -15.47 -6.46 -8.06
C ARG A 41 -14.58 -7.62 -8.48
N GLY A 42 -13.89 -8.26 -7.54
CA GLY A 42 -12.95 -9.35 -7.82
C GLY A 42 -11.54 -8.89 -8.22
N ASN A 43 -11.26 -7.59 -8.26
CA ASN A 43 -9.92 -7.08 -8.56
C ASN A 43 -9.03 -7.12 -7.30
N LEU A 44 -8.25 -8.19 -7.18
CA LEU A 44 -7.34 -8.42 -6.05
C LEU A 44 -6.24 -7.36 -5.95
N ASN A 45 -5.71 -6.90 -7.10
CA ASN A 45 -4.64 -5.90 -7.13
C ASN A 45 -5.12 -4.56 -6.58
N ALA A 46 -6.32 -4.13 -6.97
CA ALA A 46 -6.93 -2.90 -6.44
C ALA A 46 -7.14 -2.96 -4.92
N ALA A 47 -7.59 -4.12 -4.41
CA ALA A 47 -7.78 -4.33 -2.98
C ALA A 47 -6.46 -4.29 -2.19
N ILE A 48 -5.39 -4.88 -2.74
CA ILE A 48 -4.06 -4.87 -2.11
C ILE A 48 -3.47 -3.45 -2.14
N GLN A 49 -3.57 -2.74 -3.26
CA GLN A 49 -3.09 -1.35 -3.36
C GLN A 49 -3.80 -0.44 -2.36
N ASP A 50 -5.13 -0.56 -2.26
CA ASP A 50 -5.92 0.24 -1.31
C ASP A 50 -5.61 -0.12 0.15
N LEU A 51 -5.39 -1.41 0.46
CA LEU A 51 -4.94 -1.85 1.78
C LEU A 51 -3.59 -1.21 2.14
N LEU A 52 -2.61 -1.26 1.24
CA LEU A 52 -1.29 -0.68 1.47
C LEU A 52 -1.36 0.84 1.67
N HIS A 53 -2.12 1.56 0.85
CA HIS A 53 -2.31 3.00 1.02
C HIS A 53 -2.94 3.35 2.36
N LYS A 54 -3.96 2.61 2.79
CA LYS A 54 -4.61 2.83 4.10
C LYS A 54 -3.66 2.57 5.26
N THR A 55 -2.88 1.49 5.21
CA THR A 55 -1.93 1.16 6.28
C THR A 55 -0.80 2.20 6.39
N ILE A 56 -0.30 2.71 5.24
CA ILE A 56 0.70 3.79 5.25
C ILE A 56 0.10 5.07 5.83
N ALA A 57 -1.10 5.47 5.37
CA ALA A 57 -1.77 6.66 5.87
C ALA A 57 -2.09 6.57 7.37
N GLU A 58 -2.44 5.39 7.88
CA GLU A 58 -2.65 5.14 9.31
C GLU A 58 -1.35 5.27 10.09
N GLN A 59 -0.24 4.71 9.59
CA GLN A 59 1.07 4.85 10.22
C GLN A 59 1.53 6.31 10.28
N ASP A 60 1.35 7.07 9.21
CA ASP A 60 1.65 8.50 9.15
C ASP A 60 0.78 9.30 10.12
N PHE A 61 -0.50 8.95 10.23
CA PHE A 61 -1.40 9.54 11.21
C PHE A 61 -0.92 9.27 12.65
N ILE A 62 -0.55 8.04 12.98
CA ILE A 62 -0.05 7.68 14.33
C ILE A 62 1.25 8.43 14.65
N LEU A 63 2.21 8.45 13.73
CA LEU A 63 3.49 9.13 13.94
C LEU A 63 3.32 10.64 14.11
N SER A 64 2.43 11.26 13.32
CA SER A 64 2.10 12.68 13.46
C SER A 64 1.38 12.98 14.77
N HIS A 65 0.47 12.12 15.23
CA HIS A 65 -0.20 12.29 16.53
C HIS A 65 0.77 12.18 17.72
N ILE A 66 1.72 11.24 17.67
CA ILE A 66 2.72 11.05 18.75
C ILE A 66 3.67 12.26 18.84
N THR A 67 4.03 12.87 17.71
CA THR A 67 4.91 14.05 17.69
C THR A 67 4.22 15.30 18.24
N HIS A 68 2.91 15.47 18.02
CA HIS A 68 2.17 16.62 18.54
C HIS A 68 1.97 16.58 20.06
N ILE A 69 1.83 15.39 20.66
CA ILE A 69 1.69 15.26 22.12
C ILE A 69 3.03 15.56 22.81
N LYS A 70 4.16 15.13 22.23
CA LYS A 70 5.49 15.36 22.82
C LYS A 70 5.94 16.83 22.80
N SER A 71 5.51 17.62 21.82
CA SER A 71 5.80 19.06 21.76
C SER A 71 4.89 19.92 22.65
N ALA A 72 3.80 19.36 23.21
CA ALA A 72 2.88 20.08 24.08
C ALA A 72 3.26 20.00 25.58
N GLU A 73 4.27 19.20 25.93
CA GLU A 73 4.79 19.03 27.30
C GLU A 73 6.11 19.79 27.57
N VAL A 74 6.44 20.84 26.80
CA VAL A 74 7.60 21.71 27.04
C VAL A 74 7.17 23.13 27.35
#